data_AF-A0A947YZN4-F1
#
_entry.id   AF-A0A947YZN4-F1
#
_cell.length_a   1.000
_cell.length_b   1.000
_cell.length_c   1.000
_cell.angle_alpha   90.00
_cell.angle_beta   90.00
_cell.angle_gamma   90.00
#
_symmetry.space_group_name_H-M   'P 1'
#
loop_
_entity.id
_entity.type
_entity.pdbx_description
1 polymer ?
#
loop_
_entity_poly.entity_id
_entity_poly.type
_entity_poly.pdbx_seq_one_letter_code
_entity_poly.pdbx_strand_id
1 'polypeptide(L)'
;MSAKLTVFAMKCPNCGASIEASEGQTMLTCEYCNNTLHLGERKSEPPPAVKPSSPPPSTQPPPYRADPDIIKAREKLQKQAMKAAKSATSVAAIIGVIVPIVIVGGIISFSVFMAQKTHKTAQQRSQDIQQNVQNRIKNEKLERERKEWARFRESNGEPLNAKMKKALQELLKEIKMPHYGKATAKFTVIEFANFTSTGMHRQKEMAKVRRRLFIHHGEKFHWIFIPVPAEDPLKSSHITFLFEFYNKKGIEGLDTFMRRLHRNNRWTWDNKDAIKQAVAKGMDKKTAESLYKDKEAHAVLKKIFKVNETLDLPQNESSLVINDYVYKGYQVISRFPYILENEFGLKK
;
A
#
# COMPACT_ATOMS: atom_id res chain seq x y z
N MET A 1 19.90 -41.55 -2.21
CA MET A 1 20.06 -40.53 -3.27
C MET A 1 18.88 -39.57 -3.19
N SER A 2 19.08 -38.34 -2.70
CA SER A 2 18.01 -37.35 -2.60
C SER A 2 17.78 -36.72 -3.98
N ALA A 3 16.58 -36.88 -4.54
CA ALA A 3 16.20 -36.20 -5.77
C ALA A 3 16.22 -34.68 -5.55
N LYS A 4 16.95 -33.94 -6.40
CA LYS A 4 16.87 -32.48 -6.43
C LYS A 4 15.52 -32.08 -6.99
N LEU A 5 14.65 -31.49 -6.16
CA LEU A 5 13.41 -30.89 -6.62
C LEU A 5 13.72 -29.56 -7.32
N THR A 6 13.28 -29.43 -8.56
CA THR A 6 13.35 -28.20 -9.34
C THR A 6 12.26 -27.24 -8.87
N VAL A 7 12.65 -26.03 -8.47
CA VAL A 7 11.74 -24.99 -7.99
C VAL A 7 11.63 -23.91 -9.06
N PHE A 8 10.41 -23.47 -9.38
CA PHE A 8 10.17 -22.37 -10.31
C PHE A 8 9.36 -21.25 -9.65
N ALA A 9 9.73 -20.00 -9.95
CA ALA A 9 9.06 -18.82 -9.43
C ALA A 9 7.90 -18.39 -10.36
N MET A 10 6.75 -18.09 -9.77
CA MET A 10 5.59 -17.52 -10.47
C MET A 10 4.97 -16.37 -9.66
N LYS A 11 4.06 -15.61 -10.28
CA LYS A 11 3.33 -14.53 -9.60
C LYS A 11 1.94 -15.00 -9.18
N CYS A 12 1.56 -14.71 -7.93
CA CYS A 12 0.20 -14.94 -7.47
C CYS A 12 -0.78 -14.04 -8.26
N PRO A 13 -1.81 -14.60 -8.91
CA PRO A 13 -2.79 -13.81 -9.67
C PRO A 13 -3.65 -12.89 -8.78
N ASN A 14 -3.78 -13.18 -7.49
CA ASN A 14 -4.59 -12.36 -6.58
C ASN A 14 -3.84 -11.13 -6.05
N CYS A 15 -2.58 -11.28 -5.62
CA CYS A 15 -1.83 -10.20 -4.96
C CYS A 15 -0.54 -9.76 -5.68
N GLY A 16 -0.13 -10.45 -6.74
CA GLY A 16 1.11 -10.14 -7.48
C GLY A 16 2.42 -10.54 -6.79
N ALA A 17 2.36 -11.16 -5.60
CA ALA A 17 3.55 -11.62 -4.89
C ALA A 17 4.27 -12.75 -5.65
N SER A 18 5.61 -12.82 -5.51
CA SER A 18 6.39 -13.95 -6.02
C SER A 18 6.19 -15.16 -5.11
N ILE A 19 5.82 -16.29 -5.69
CA ILE A 19 5.65 -17.56 -5.00
C ILE A 19 6.46 -18.63 -5.74
N GLU A 20 7.00 -19.57 -4.98
CA GLU A 20 7.79 -20.68 -5.51
C GLU A 20 6.93 -21.94 -5.53
N ALA A 21 6.96 -22.67 -6.65
CA ALA A 21 6.27 -23.93 -6.82
C ALA A 21 7.30 -25.04 -7.13
N SER A 22 7.12 -26.19 -6.49
CA SER A 22 7.91 -27.39 -6.81
C SER A 22 7.37 -28.05 -8.08
N GLU A 23 8.26 -28.65 -8.87
CA GLU A 23 7.85 -29.46 -10.03
C GLU A 23 6.90 -30.59 -9.59
N GLY A 24 5.76 -30.72 -10.29
CA GLY A 24 4.70 -31.69 -9.97
C GLY A 24 3.68 -31.23 -8.92
N GLN A 25 3.84 -30.05 -8.31
CA GLN A 25 2.86 -29.53 -7.35
C GLN A 25 1.59 -29.06 -8.08
N THR A 26 0.44 -29.67 -7.75
CA THR A 26 -0.87 -29.35 -8.36
C THR A 26 -1.65 -28.28 -7.60
N MET A 27 -1.29 -28.02 -6.34
CA MET A 27 -1.91 -27.01 -5.50
C MET A 27 -0.87 -26.23 -4.70
N LEU A 28 -0.98 -24.90 -4.72
CA LEU A 28 -0.11 -23.99 -3.98
C LEU A 28 -0.94 -22.91 -3.29
N THR A 29 -0.74 -22.73 -1.99
CA THR A 29 -1.35 -21.62 -1.24
C THR A 29 -0.37 -20.47 -1.19
N CYS A 30 -0.77 -19.30 -1.68
CA CYS A 30 0.07 -18.11 -1.62
C CYS A 30 0.26 -17.64 -0.17
N GLU A 31 1.49 -17.66 0.33
CA GLU A 31 1.83 -17.27 1.72
C GLU A 31 1.48 -15.81 2.08
N TYR A 32 1.29 -14.96 1.07
CA TYR A 32 1.04 -13.53 1.25
C TYR A 32 -0.44 -13.17 1.38
N CYS A 33 -1.32 -13.87 0.63
CA CYS A 33 -2.75 -13.55 0.57
C CYS A 33 -3.67 -14.74 0.84
N ASN A 34 -3.10 -15.91 1.12
CA ASN A 34 -3.78 -17.18 1.35
C ASN A 34 -4.68 -17.65 0.20
N ASN A 35 -4.48 -17.14 -1.02
CA ASN A 35 -5.18 -17.62 -2.19
C ASN A 35 -4.64 -18.99 -2.62
N THR A 36 -5.50 -19.99 -2.69
CA THR A 36 -5.16 -21.32 -3.21
C THR A 36 -5.17 -21.30 -4.73
N LEU A 37 -4.09 -21.78 -5.33
CA LEU A 37 -3.89 -21.87 -6.77
C LEU A 37 -3.87 -23.33 -7.18
N HIS A 38 -4.74 -23.69 -8.12
CA HIS A 38 -4.68 -24.99 -8.81
C HIS A 38 -3.75 -24.83 -10.01
N LEU A 39 -2.54 -25.37 -9.88
CA LEU A 39 -1.57 -25.47 -10.97
C LEU A 39 -2.00 -26.68 -11.79
N GLY A 40 -2.76 -26.44 -12.86
CA GLY A 40 -3.25 -27.52 -13.72
C GLY A 40 -2.12 -28.46 -14.12
N GLU A 41 -2.42 -29.77 -14.18
CA GLU A 41 -1.46 -30.77 -14.65
C GLU A 41 -0.89 -30.33 -15.99
N ARG A 42 0.41 -30.03 -16.04
CA ARG A 42 1.10 -29.86 -17.32
C ARG A 42 1.06 -31.22 -17.99
N LYS A 43 0.10 -31.45 -18.89
CA LYS A 43 0.16 -32.56 -19.84
C LYS A 43 1.48 -32.47 -20.60
N SER A 44 2.42 -33.32 -20.23
CA SER A 44 3.66 -33.54 -20.96
C SER A 44 3.33 -34.35 -22.22
N GLU A 45 2.89 -33.67 -23.28
CA GLU A 45 2.74 -34.27 -24.60
C GLU A 45 3.40 -33.35 -25.64
N PRO A 46 4.33 -33.84 -26.49
CA PRO A 46 4.80 -33.10 -27.64
C PRO A 46 3.61 -32.87 -28.58
N PRO A 47 3.32 -31.64 -28.99
CA PRO A 47 2.08 -31.37 -29.72
C PRO A 47 2.14 -31.98 -31.13
N PRO A 48 1.15 -32.78 -31.55
CA PRO A 48 0.89 -32.98 -32.96
C PRO A 48 0.48 -31.64 -33.57
N ALA A 49 0.97 -31.36 -34.78
CA ALA A 49 0.68 -30.13 -35.51
C ALA A 49 -0.82 -30.03 -35.83
N VAL A 50 -1.57 -29.30 -35.00
CA VAL A 50 -2.97 -28.97 -35.24
C VAL A 50 -3.06 -27.51 -35.66
N LYS A 51 -3.72 -27.26 -36.80
CA LYS A 51 -4.04 -25.91 -37.30
C LYS A 51 -4.87 -25.16 -36.24
N PRO A 52 -4.49 -23.94 -35.84
CA PRO A 52 -5.15 -23.24 -34.76
C PRO A 52 -6.56 -22.79 -35.16
N SER A 53 -7.54 -23.22 -34.37
CA SER A 53 -8.81 -22.49 -34.22
C SER A 53 -8.57 -21.29 -33.30
N SER A 54 -9.10 -20.14 -33.71
CA SER A 54 -8.88 -18.85 -33.06
C SER A 54 -9.29 -18.87 -31.59
N PRO A 55 -8.40 -18.48 -30.65
CA PRO A 55 -8.76 -18.38 -29.24
C PRO A 55 -9.76 -17.23 -29.01
N PRO A 56 -10.66 -17.35 -28.02
CA PRO A 56 -11.49 -16.25 -27.58
C PRO A 56 -10.62 -15.08 -27.10
N PRO A 57 -11.06 -13.82 -27.32
CA PRO A 57 -10.27 -12.63 -27.03
C PRO A 57 -9.88 -12.59 -25.54
N SER A 58 -8.58 -12.68 -25.30
CA SER A 58 -7.95 -12.51 -23.99
C SER A 58 -8.29 -11.14 -23.41
N THR A 59 -8.85 -11.09 -22.21
CA THR A 59 -9.07 -9.88 -21.40
C THR A 59 -7.81 -9.44 -20.64
N GLN A 60 -6.62 -9.85 -21.10
CA GLN A 60 -5.39 -9.27 -20.58
C GLN A 60 -5.41 -7.76 -20.83
N PRO A 61 -5.14 -6.93 -19.80
CA PRO A 61 -4.92 -5.51 -20.03
C PRO A 61 -3.83 -5.41 -21.11
N PRO A 62 -4.02 -4.53 -22.11
CA PRO A 62 -3.10 -4.44 -23.23
C PRO A 62 -1.68 -4.28 -22.68
N PRO A 63 -0.71 -5.04 -23.21
CA PRO A 63 0.67 -4.92 -22.77
C PRO A 63 1.05 -3.44 -22.79
N TYR A 64 1.66 -2.97 -21.70
CA TYR A 64 2.05 -1.58 -21.53
C TYR A 64 2.80 -1.10 -22.79
N ARG A 65 2.11 -0.32 -23.63
CA ARG A 65 2.71 0.36 -24.76
C ARG A 65 3.29 1.65 -24.21
N ALA A 66 4.62 1.70 -24.13
CA ALA A 66 5.29 2.96 -23.87
C ALA A 66 4.79 3.99 -24.89
N ASP A 67 4.49 5.19 -24.41
CA ASP A 67 4.00 6.29 -25.25
C ASP A 67 4.96 6.50 -26.44
N PRO A 68 4.47 6.47 -27.70
CA PRO A 68 5.30 6.68 -28.89
C PRO A 68 6.16 7.93 -28.80
N ASP A 69 5.70 8.98 -28.11
CA ASP A 69 6.42 10.23 -27.97
C ASP A 69 7.61 10.12 -27.00
N ILE A 70 7.48 9.27 -25.96
CA ILE A 70 8.60 8.96 -25.05
C ILE A 70 9.68 8.15 -25.79
N ILE A 71 9.26 7.19 -26.63
CA ILE A 71 10.20 6.40 -27.45
C ILE A 71 10.97 7.32 -28.41
N LYS A 72 10.26 8.18 -29.15
CA LYS A 72 10.87 9.16 -30.08
C LYS A 72 11.79 10.15 -29.36
N ALA A 73 11.42 10.63 -28.17
CA ALA A 73 12.25 11.52 -27.39
C ALA A 73 13.57 10.85 -26.98
N ARG A 74 13.53 9.58 -26.56
CA ARG A 74 14.72 8.80 -26.19
C ARG A 74 15.65 8.54 -27.37
N GLU A 75 15.08 8.16 -28.53
CA GLU A 75 15.85 7.99 -29.76
C GLU A 75 16.52 9.30 -30.22
N LYS A 76 15.82 10.43 -30.12
CA LYS A 76 16.38 11.75 -30.45
C LYS A 76 17.57 12.10 -29.55
N LEU A 77 17.46 11.83 -28.25
CA LEU A 77 18.53 12.03 -27.27
C LEU A 77 19.74 11.14 -27.54
N GLN A 78 19.52 9.86 -27.86
CA GLN A 78 20.61 8.93 -28.25
C GLN A 78 21.31 9.38 -29.53
N LYS A 79 20.56 9.80 -30.56
CA LYS A 79 21.14 10.33 -31.81
C LYS A 79 21.96 11.61 -31.56
N GLN A 80 21.50 12.50 -30.69
CA GLN A 80 22.25 13.71 -30.31
C GLN A 80 23.54 13.37 -29.55
N ALA A 81 23.48 12.42 -28.61
CA ALA A 81 24.66 11.94 -27.89
C ALA A 81 25.70 11.29 -28.81
N MET A 82 25.27 10.46 -29.77
CA MET A 82 26.18 9.85 -30.76
C MET A 82 26.81 10.89 -31.70
N LYS A 83 26.07 11.94 -32.10
CA LYS A 83 26.63 13.04 -32.90
C LYS A 83 27.69 13.82 -32.14
N ALA A 84 27.46 14.11 -30.87
CA ALA A 84 28.44 14.79 -30.01
C ALA A 84 29.69 13.94 -29.74
N ALA A 85 29.53 12.63 -29.55
CA ALA A 85 30.65 11.71 -29.39
C ALA A 85 31.54 11.62 -30.64
N LYS A 86 30.92 11.57 -31.84
CA LYS A 86 31.65 11.54 -33.11
C LYS A 86 32.44 12.82 -33.39
N SER A 87 31.94 13.99 -33.00
CA SER A 87 32.68 15.25 -33.20
C SER A 87 33.87 15.41 -32.24
N ALA A 88 33.82 14.80 -31.06
CA ALA A 88 34.94 14.84 -30.10
C ALA A 88 36.14 13.98 -30.55
N THR A 89 35.90 12.82 -31.17
CA THR A 89 36.98 11.94 -31.68
C THR A 89 37.71 12.52 -32.89
N SER A 90 37.03 13.29 -33.74
CA SER A 90 37.66 13.93 -34.91
C SER A 90 38.67 15.02 -34.53
N VAL A 91 38.46 15.74 -33.42
CA VAL A 91 39.36 16.81 -32.97
C VAL A 91 40.64 16.24 -32.33
N ALA A 92 40.55 15.10 -31.64
CA ALA A 92 41.72 14.45 -31.04
C ALA A 92 42.71 13.91 -32.09
N ALA A 93 42.23 13.45 -33.25
CA ALA A 93 43.09 12.96 -34.33
C ALA A 93 43.90 14.06 -35.03
N ILE A 94 43.38 15.30 -35.08
CA ILE A 94 44.06 16.44 -35.72
C ILE A 94 45.15 17.02 -34.80
N ILE A 95 44.96 16.96 -33.48
CA ILE A 95 45.93 17.49 -32.51
C ILE A 95 47.19 16.62 -32.39
N GLY A 96 47.11 15.32 -32.72
CA GLY A 96 48.26 14.40 -32.67
C GLY A 96 49.34 14.63 -33.74
N VAL A 97 49.08 15.44 -34.76
CA VAL A 97 49.99 15.61 -35.92
C VAL A 97 50.71 16.98 -35.94
N ILE A 98 50.33 17.95 -35.09
CA ILE A 98 50.82 19.34 -35.19
C ILE A 98 51.72 19.77 -33.99
N VAL A 99 52.08 18.87 -33.07
CA VAL A 99 52.82 19.25 -31.83
C VAL A 99 54.32 18.90 -31.89
N PRO A 100 55.06 19.31 -32.94
CA PRO A 100 56.41 19.79 -32.67
C PRO A 100 56.77 21.06 -33.44
N ILE A 101 55.86 22.03 -33.57
CA ILE A 101 56.22 23.41 -34.00
C ILE A 101 55.81 24.39 -32.90
N VAL A 102 56.76 24.67 -32.02
CA VAL A 102 56.69 25.69 -30.96
C VAL A 102 57.01 27.04 -31.57
N ILE A 103 56.01 27.78 -32.07
CA ILE A 103 55.95 29.25 -32.08
C ILE A 103 54.45 29.63 -32.14
N VAL A 104 53.83 29.90 -30.98
CA VAL A 104 52.69 30.82 -30.70
C VAL A 104 52.10 30.39 -29.33
N GLY A 105 52.79 30.74 -28.23
CA GLY A 105 52.43 30.34 -26.86
C GLY A 105 51.12 30.94 -26.30
N GLY A 106 50.52 31.93 -26.98
CA GLY A 106 49.27 32.56 -26.55
C GLY A 106 47.98 31.91 -27.11
N ILE A 107 48.01 31.38 -28.34
CA ILE A 107 46.79 30.93 -29.05
C ILE A 107 46.39 29.50 -28.65
N ILE A 108 47.36 28.62 -28.35
CA ILE A 108 47.08 27.23 -27.96
C ILE A 108 46.47 27.17 -26.55
N SER A 109 47.00 27.95 -25.60
CA SER A 109 46.43 28.07 -24.24
C SER A 109 45.01 28.62 -24.24
N PHE A 110 44.71 29.59 -25.11
CA PHE A 110 43.36 30.14 -25.28
C PHE A 110 42.39 29.08 -25.85
N SER A 111 42.84 28.27 -26.82
CA SER A 111 42.01 27.20 -27.41
C SER A 111 41.68 26.09 -26.41
N VAL A 112 42.63 25.68 -25.57
CA VAL A 112 42.40 24.70 -24.49
C VAL A 112 41.48 25.27 -23.41
N PHE A 113 41.67 26.53 -23.02
CA PHE A 113 40.79 27.20 -22.06
C PHE A 113 39.34 27.30 -22.59
N MET A 114 39.16 27.68 -23.85
CA MET A 114 37.85 27.74 -24.49
C MET A 114 37.21 26.35 -24.61
N ALA A 115 37.99 25.30 -24.90
CA ALA A 115 37.51 23.92 -24.92
C ALA A 115 37.09 23.41 -23.53
N GLN A 116 37.81 23.75 -22.46
CA GLN A 116 37.42 23.41 -21.09
C GLN A 116 36.14 24.15 -20.67
N LYS A 117 36.01 25.43 -21.04
CA LYS A 117 34.81 26.21 -20.76
C LYS A 117 33.59 25.63 -21.48
N THR A 118 33.71 25.28 -22.75
CA THR A 118 32.61 24.64 -23.50
C THR A 118 32.26 23.26 -22.96
N HIS A 119 33.24 22.45 -22.54
CA HIS A 119 32.97 21.15 -21.91
C HIS A 119 32.21 21.29 -20.58
N LYS A 120 32.63 22.21 -19.69
CA LYS A 120 31.90 22.47 -18.43
C LYS A 120 30.47 22.93 -18.68
N THR A 121 30.25 23.84 -19.63
CA THR A 121 28.90 24.28 -20.01
C THR A 121 28.08 23.14 -20.61
N ALA A 122 28.66 22.28 -21.44
CA ALA A 122 27.97 21.11 -22.00
C ALA A 122 27.60 20.09 -20.92
N GLN A 123 28.49 19.83 -19.97
CA GLN A 123 28.24 18.93 -18.85
C GLN A 123 27.13 19.46 -17.93
N GLN A 124 27.16 20.75 -17.61
CA GLN A 124 26.12 21.40 -16.80
C GLN A 124 24.76 21.34 -17.52
N ARG A 125 24.71 21.67 -18.81
CA ARG A 125 23.48 21.53 -19.61
C ARG A 125 22.96 20.10 -19.64
N SER A 126 23.84 19.10 -19.73
CA SER A 126 23.45 17.69 -19.68
C SER A 126 22.82 17.33 -18.34
N GLN A 127 23.41 17.79 -17.22
CA GLN A 127 22.87 17.59 -15.88
C GLN A 127 21.50 18.29 -15.70
N ASP A 128 21.37 19.54 -16.16
CA ASP A 128 20.11 20.28 -16.10
C ASP A 128 19.01 19.57 -16.91
N ILE A 129 19.34 19.06 -18.11
CA ILE A 129 18.41 18.29 -18.94
C ILE A 129 17.99 17.01 -18.21
N GLN A 130 18.93 16.27 -17.63
CA GLN A 130 18.63 15.06 -16.87
C GLN A 130 17.71 15.36 -15.68
N GLN A 131 18.00 16.41 -14.91
CA GLN A 131 17.19 16.82 -13.77
C GLN A 131 15.78 17.26 -14.21
N ASN A 132 15.66 18.02 -15.29
CA ASN A 132 14.37 18.43 -15.85
C ASN A 132 13.54 17.23 -16.34
N VAL A 133 14.17 16.25 -16.98
CA VAL A 133 13.50 15.00 -17.39
C VAL A 133 13.02 14.21 -16.18
N GLN A 134 13.85 14.08 -15.14
CA GLN A 134 13.46 13.39 -13.90
C GLN A 134 12.29 14.10 -13.19
N ASN A 135 12.33 15.43 -13.11
CA ASN A 135 11.24 16.23 -12.54
C ASN A 135 9.95 16.07 -13.34
N ARG A 136 10.03 16.05 -14.68
CA ARG A 136 8.87 15.82 -15.54
C ARG A 136 8.27 14.44 -15.35
N ILE A 137 9.09 13.38 -15.34
CA ILE A 137 8.63 12.01 -15.07
C ILE A 137 7.96 11.91 -13.70
N LYS A 138 8.55 12.55 -12.68
CA LYS A 138 7.98 12.61 -11.33
C LYS A 138 6.63 13.33 -11.31
N ASN A 139 6.51 14.45 -12.01
CA ASN A 139 5.26 15.21 -12.08
C ASN A 139 4.17 14.46 -12.87
N GLU A 140 4.50 13.85 -14.00
CA GLU A 140 3.58 13.03 -14.80
C GLU A 140 3.12 11.78 -14.03
N LYS A 141 4.01 11.19 -13.22
CA LYS A 141 3.65 10.10 -12.31
C LYS A 141 2.66 10.60 -11.24
N LEU A 142 2.97 11.71 -10.58
CA LEU A 142 2.10 12.31 -9.57
C LEU A 142 0.73 12.70 -10.14
N GLU A 143 0.68 13.22 -11.36
CA GLU A 143 -0.57 13.59 -12.01
C GLU A 143 -1.42 12.36 -12.37
N ARG A 144 -0.79 11.29 -12.89
CA ARG A 144 -1.48 10.01 -13.11
C ARG A 144 -2.03 9.45 -11.81
N GLU A 145 -1.25 9.46 -10.75
CA GLU A 145 -1.67 9.02 -9.41
C GLU A 145 -2.83 9.87 -8.88
N ARG A 146 -2.81 11.20 -9.06
CA ARG A 146 -3.95 12.09 -8.73
C ARG A 146 -5.20 11.75 -9.52
N LYS A 147 -5.09 11.46 -10.81
CA LYS A 147 -6.21 11.06 -11.68
C LYS A 147 -6.77 9.69 -11.31
N GLU A 148 -5.92 8.74 -10.94
CA GLU A 148 -6.34 7.45 -10.40
C GLU A 148 -7.02 7.61 -9.05
N TRP A 149 -6.55 8.54 -8.21
CA TRP A 149 -7.17 8.86 -6.94
C TRP A 149 -8.54 9.51 -7.10
N ALA A 150 -8.68 10.51 -7.96
CA ALA A 150 -9.97 11.15 -8.23
C ALA A 150 -11.01 10.10 -8.66
N ARG A 151 -10.62 9.22 -9.60
CA ARG A 151 -11.45 8.08 -10.04
C ARG A 151 -11.75 7.12 -8.90
N PHE A 152 -10.78 6.81 -8.03
CA PHE A 152 -11.02 5.97 -6.86
C PHE A 152 -12.01 6.62 -5.90
N ARG A 153 -11.86 7.91 -5.58
CA ARG A 153 -12.78 8.63 -4.70
C ARG A 153 -14.19 8.66 -5.28
N GLU A 154 -14.33 8.93 -6.57
CA GLU A 154 -15.63 8.90 -7.26
C GLU A 154 -16.26 7.50 -7.28
N SER A 155 -15.43 6.44 -7.34
CA SER A 155 -15.95 5.06 -7.40
C SER A 155 -16.12 4.37 -6.05
N ASN A 156 -15.47 4.85 -4.98
CA ASN A 156 -15.43 4.16 -3.68
C ASN A 156 -15.77 5.06 -2.49
N GLY A 157 -15.81 6.38 -2.67
CA GLY A 157 -16.10 7.37 -1.63
C GLY A 157 -17.55 7.83 -1.71
N GLU A 158 -18.35 7.48 -0.72
CA GLU A 158 -19.73 7.95 -0.60
C GLU A 158 -19.77 9.13 0.39
N PRO A 159 -20.31 10.30 0.00
CA PRO A 159 -20.48 11.41 0.93
C PRO A 159 -21.49 11.05 2.02
N LEU A 160 -21.17 11.38 3.28
CA LEU A 160 -22.07 11.18 4.40
C LEU A 160 -23.32 12.05 4.26
N ASN A 161 -24.48 11.41 4.15
CA ASN A 161 -25.76 12.11 4.23
C ASN A 161 -26.07 12.57 5.68
N ALA A 162 -27.07 13.42 5.86
CA ALA A 162 -27.41 13.98 7.19
C ALA A 162 -27.73 12.89 8.24
N LYS A 163 -28.41 11.81 7.83
CA LYS A 163 -28.74 10.68 8.72
C LYS A 163 -27.46 9.97 9.19
N MET A 164 -26.53 9.71 8.27
CA MET A 164 -25.24 9.09 8.58
C MET A 164 -24.38 9.97 9.49
N LYS A 165 -24.28 11.28 9.19
CA LYS A 165 -23.55 12.24 10.03
C LYS A 165 -24.11 12.27 11.46
N LYS A 166 -25.44 12.33 11.60
CA LYS A 166 -26.11 12.32 12.91
C LYS A 166 -25.81 11.03 13.68
N ALA A 167 -25.97 9.88 13.04
CA ALA A 167 -25.71 8.58 13.68
C ALA A 167 -24.25 8.46 14.15
N LEU A 168 -23.30 8.93 13.34
CA LEU A 168 -21.89 8.94 13.69
C LEU A 168 -21.58 9.90 14.85
N GLN A 169 -22.14 11.11 14.84
CA GLN A 169 -21.96 12.07 15.92
C GLN A 169 -22.55 11.59 17.25
N GLU A 170 -23.73 10.96 17.22
CA GLU A 170 -24.34 10.34 18.41
C GLU A 170 -23.44 9.23 18.96
N LEU A 171 -22.93 8.38 18.08
CA LEU A 171 -22.00 7.33 18.48
C LEU A 171 -20.73 7.88 19.14
N LEU A 172 -20.08 8.87 18.51
CA LEU A 172 -18.83 9.44 19.00
C LEU A 172 -18.97 10.15 20.37
N LYS A 173 -20.16 10.59 20.76
CA LYS A 173 -20.43 11.14 22.10
C LYS A 173 -20.42 10.07 23.19
N GLU A 174 -20.74 8.83 22.82
CA GLU A 174 -20.89 7.73 23.77
C GLU A 174 -19.63 6.89 23.90
N ILE A 175 -18.89 6.72 22.81
CA ILE A 175 -17.68 5.91 22.83
C ILE A 175 -16.56 6.66 23.57
N LYS A 176 -16.09 6.10 24.68
CA LYS A 176 -14.92 6.59 25.45
C LYS A 176 -13.60 5.99 24.96
N MET A 177 -13.48 5.79 23.66
CA MET A 177 -12.36 5.04 23.10
C MET A 177 -11.10 5.90 23.03
N PRO A 178 -9.92 5.31 23.30
CA PRO A 178 -8.65 5.93 22.99
C PRO A 178 -8.64 6.43 21.54
N HIS A 179 -8.18 7.65 21.33
CA HIS A 179 -7.99 8.23 20.01
C HIS A 179 -6.55 8.68 19.85
N TYR A 180 -6.05 8.67 18.62
CA TYR A 180 -4.73 9.23 18.33
C TYR A 180 -4.83 10.67 17.87
N GLY A 181 -3.83 11.45 18.28
CA GLY A 181 -3.65 12.83 17.85
C GLY A 181 -4.60 13.78 18.55
N LYS A 182 -4.66 15.02 18.05
CA LYS A 182 -5.41 16.10 18.69
C LYS A 182 -6.85 16.12 18.15
N ALA A 183 -7.83 16.31 19.02
CA ALA A 183 -9.23 16.51 18.59
C ALA A 183 -9.39 17.74 17.65
N THR A 184 -8.47 18.70 17.73
CA THR A 184 -8.39 19.89 16.85
C THR A 184 -7.61 19.65 15.56
N ALA A 185 -7.20 18.42 15.30
CA ALA A 185 -6.50 18.06 14.08
C ALA A 185 -7.34 18.38 12.84
N LYS A 186 -6.64 18.69 11.75
CA LYS A 186 -7.28 19.05 10.47
C LYS A 186 -8.13 17.90 9.91
N PHE A 187 -7.75 16.66 10.19
CA PHE A 187 -8.38 15.48 9.61
C PHE A 187 -8.88 14.54 10.69
N THR A 188 -10.14 14.12 10.58
CA THR A 188 -10.68 13.04 11.41
C THR A 188 -10.78 11.77 10.59
N VAL A 189 -10.15 10.70 11.06
CA VAL A 189 -10.23 9.36 10.46
C VAL A 189 -10.90 8.44 11.47
N ILE A 190 -12.04 7.86 11.09
CA ILE A 190 -12.76 6.89 11.91
C ILE A 190 -12.67 5.55 11.20
N GLU A 191 -11.96 4.61 11.83
CA GLU A 191 -11.77 3.27 11.30
C GLU A 191 -12.78 2.32 11.93
N PHE A 192 -13.67 1.79 11.09
CA PHE A 192 -14.55 0.68 11.43
C PHE A 192 -13.80 -0.62 11.16
N ALA A 193 -13.16 -1.15 12.20
CA ALA A 193 -12.23 -2.26 12.11
C ALA A 193 -12.91 -3.59 12.35
N ASN A 194 -12.86 -4.45 11.34
CA ASN A 194 -13.40 -5.79 11.43
C ASN A 194 -12.34 -6.79 11.90
N PHE A 195 -12.71 -7.62 12.88
CA PHE A 195 -11.84 -8.64 13.49
C PHE A 195 -12.13 -10.07 13.03
N THR A 196 -12.62 -10.25 11.80
CA THR A 196 -12.68 -11.59 11.18
C THR A 196 -11.28 -12.16 10.91
N SER A 197 -11.22 -13.48 10.66
CA SER A 197 -9.96 -14.18 10.41
C SER A 197 -9.19 -13.62 9.21
N THR A 198 -9.90 -13.24 8.15
CA THR A 198 -9.34 -12.58 6.96
C THR A 198 -9.02 -11.10 7.20
N GLY A 199 -9.78 -10.43 8.06
CA GLY A 199 -9.57 -9.03 8.45
C GLY A 199 -8.31 -8.79 9.29
N MET A 200 -7.92 -9.75 10.13
CA MET A 200 -6.79 -9.59 11.06
C MET A 200 -5.43 -9.31 10.40
N HIS A 201 -5.09 -10.01 9.31
CA HIS A 201 -3.84 -9.73 8.60
C HIS A 201 -3.82 -8.29 8.05
N ARG A 202 -4.99 -7.80 7.64
CA ARG A 202 -5.18 -6.46 7.08
C ARG A 202 -5.14 -5.41 8.20
N GLN A 203 -5.70 -5.73 9.36
CA GLN A 203 -5.60 -4.90 10.57
C GLN A 203 -4.15 -4.74 11.05
N LYS A 204 -3.28 -5.75 10.84
CA LYS A 204 -1.84 -5.62 11.10
C LYS A 204 -1.20 -4.58 10.17
N GLU A 205 -1.55 -4.57 8.88
CA GLU A 205 -1.03 -3.55 7.95
C GLU A 205 -1.58 -2.17 8.29
N MET A 206 -2.87 -2.07 8.66
CA MET A 206 -3.44 -0.81 9.15
C MET A 206 -2.77 -0.30 10.41
N ALA A 207 -2.45 -1.17 11.37
CA ALA A 207 -1.69 -0.79 12.56
C ALA A 207 -0.34 -0.15 12.20
N LYS A 208 0.38 -0.69 11.19
CA LYS A 208 1.63 -0.08 10.70
C LYS A 208 1.40 1.27 10.04
N VAL A 209 0.31 1.42 9.29
CA VAL A 209 -0.07 2.68 8.65
C VAL A 209 -0.41 3.73 9.71
N ARG A 210 -1.28 3.40 10.67
CA ARG A 210 -1.64 4.23 11.84
C ARG A 210 -0.39 4.71 12.57
N ARG A 211 0.51 3.78 12.90
CA ARG A 211 1.74 4.10 13.64
C ARG A 211 2.65 5.05 12.87
N ARG A 212 2.90 4.80 11.58
CA ARG A 212 3.75 5.67 10.74
C ARG A 212 3.15 7.07 10.63
N LEU A 213 1.84 7.13 10.37
CA LEU A 213 1.14 8.39 10.33
C LEU A 213 1.23 9.19 11.63
N PHE A 214 1.01 8.52 12.75
CA PHE A 214 1.02 9.19 14.03
C PHE A 214 2.42 9.71 14.36
N ILE A 215 3.47 8.95 14.04
CA ILE A 215 4.87 9.36 14.23
C ILE A 215 5.20 10.60 13.38
N HIS A 216 4.76 10.66 12.13
CA HIS A 216 5.18 11.73 11.20
C HIS A 216 4.21 12.91 11.12
N HIS A 217 2.94 12.70 11.47
CA HIS A 217 1.84 13.64 11.22
C HIS A 217 0.77 13.63 12.32
N GLY A 218 1.09 13.16 13.53
CA GLY A 218 0.12 13.02 14.63
C GLY A 218 -0.59 14.32 15.02
N GLU A 219 0.00 15.48 14.72
CA GLU A 219 -0.61 16.79 14.89
C GLU A 219 -1.71 17.12 13.87
N LYS A 220 -1.72 16.42 12.73
CA LYS A 220 -2.66 16.64 11.62
C LYS A 220 -3.84 15.68 11.59
N PHE A 221 -3.77 14.58 12.35
CA PHE A 221 -4.82 13.57 12.39
C PHE A 221 -5.44 13.42 13.77
N HIS A 222 -6.75 13.21 13.77
CA HIS A 222 -7.51 12.64 14.86
C HIS A 222 -8.00 11.26 14.41
N TRP A 223 -7.40 10.19 14.93
CA TRP A 223 -7.76 8.83 14.53
C TRP A 223 -8.60 8.15 15.61
N ILE A 224 -9.79 7.71 15.25
CA ILE A 224 -10.72 6.99 16.12
C ILE A 224 -10.84 5.57 15.58
N PHE A 225 -10.58 4.58 16.44
CA PHE A 225 -10.65 3.17 16.08
C PHE A 225 -11.90 2.54 16.71
N ILE A 226 -12.78 1.98 15.89
CA ILE A 226 -14.06 1.39 16.31
C ILE A 226 -14.06 -0.09 15.88
N PRO A 227 -13.95 -1.05 16.81
CA PRO A 227 -14.11 -2.46 16.49
C PRO A 227 -15.57 -2.73 16.10
N VAL A 228 -15.77 -3.37 14.96
CA VAL A 228 -17.10 -3.74 14.45
C VAL A 228 -17.28 -5.25 14.60
N PRO A 229 -18.37 -5.70 15.23
CA PRO A 229 -18.70 -7.12 15.24
C PRO A 229 -19.19 -7.55 13.86
N ALA A 230 -18.67 -8.69 13.37
CA ALA A 230 -19.06 -9.23 12.06
C ALA A 230 -20.48 -9.82 12.07
N GLU A 231 -20.98 -10.17 13.25
CA GLU A 231 -22.32 -10.70 13.49
C GLU A 231 -23.00 -9.90 14.61
N ASP A 232 -24.23 -10.28 14.96
CA ASP A 232 -24.94 -9.73 16.11
C ASP A 232 -24.01 -9.66 17.35
N PRO A 233 -23.85 -8.48 17.99
CA PRO A 233 -23.04 -8.32 19.20
C PRO A 233 -23.37 -9.32 20.31
N LEU A 234 -24.63 -9.76 20.40
CA LEU A 234 -25.08 -10.75 21.38
C LEU A 234 -24.48 -12.15 21.14
N LYS A 235 -24.07 -12.44 19.91
CA LYS A 235 -23.42 -13.70 19.53
C LYS A 235 -21.89 -13.60 19.58
N SER A 236 -21.36 -12.38 19.56
CA SER A 236 -19.94 -12.10 19.42
C SER A 236 -19.28 -11.67 20.74
N SER A 237 -19.33 -12.53 21.76
CA SER A 237 -18.74 -12.23 23.08
C SER A 237 -17.24 -11.86 23.03
N HIS A 238 -16.50 -12.35 22.03
CA HIS A 238 -15.11 -11.97 21.76
C HIS A 238 -14.93 -10.50 21.36
N ILE A 239 -15.89 -9.87 20.66
CA ILE A 239 -15.82 -8.45 20.30
C ILE A 239 -16.02 -7.59 21.54
N THR A 240 -16.93 -7.96 22.44
CA THR A 240 -17.07 -7.29 23.75
C THR A 240 -15.76 -7.31 24.50
N PHE A 241 -15.08 -8.46 24.55
CA PHE A 241 -13.76 -8.55 25.14
C PHE A 241 -12.73 -7.63 24.45
N LEU A 242 -12.66 -7.64 23.11
CA LEU A 242 -11.72 -6.79 22.38
C LEU A 242 -12.00 -5.29 22.59
N PHE A 243 -13.27 -4.90 22.60
CA PHE A 243 -13.74 -3.54 22.86
C PHE A 243 -13.29 -3.06 24.25
N GLU A 244 -13.55 -3.86 25.28
CA GLU A 244 -13.16 -3.53 26.64
C GLU A 244 -11.65 -3.61 26.87
N PHE A 245 -11.00 -4.60 26.28
CA PHE A 245 -9.54 -4.72 26.34
C PHE A 245 -8.88 -3.49 25.72
N TYR A 246 -9.43 -3.00 24.61
CA TYR A 246 -8.99 -1.77 23.97
C TYR A 246 -9.22 -0.54 24.84
N ASN A 247 -10.41 -0.38 25.44
CA ASN A 247 -10.69 0.72 26.36
C ASN A 247 -9.70 0.75 27.52
N LYS A 248 -9.32 -0.42 28.06
CA LYS A 248 -8.43 -0.53 29.23
C LYS A 248 -6.94 -0.44 28.90
N LYS A 249 -6.49 -1.03 27.79
CA LYS A 249 -5.06 -1.15 27.45
C LYS A 249 -4.63 -0.22 26.32
N GLY A 250 -5.58 0.53 25.76
CA GLY A 250 -5.35 1.31 24.57
C GLY A 250 -5.04 0.45 23.36
N ILE A 251 -4.76 1.16 22.28
CA ILE A 251 -4.38 0.60 20.98
C ILE A 251 -3.06 -0.17 21.00
N GLU A 252 -2.04 0.29 21.72
CA GLU A 252 -0.75 -0.42 21.77
C GLU A 252 -0.90 -1.78 22.47
N GLY A 253 -1.74 -1.82 23.50
CA GLY A 253 -2.16 -3.04 24.16
C GLY A 253 -2.89 -3.97 23.18
N LEU A 254 -3.89 -3.44 22.46
CA LEU A 254 -4.64 -4.19 21.46
C LEU A 254 -3.73 -4.74 20.34
N ASP A 255 -2.89 -3.91 19.72
CA ASP A 255 -1.95 -4.33 18.67
C ASP A 255 -0.99 -5.43 19.16
N THR A 256 -0.55 -5.35 20.41
CA THR A 256 0.31 -6.36 21.02
C THR A 256 -0.45 -7.67 21.28
N PHE A 257 -1.70 -7.58 21.71
CA PHE A 257 -2.60 -8.71 21.88
C PHE A 257 -2.87 -9.40 20.53
N MET A 258 -3.26 -8.65 19.51
CA MET A 258 -3.56 -9.16 18.16
C MET A 258 -2.35 -9.83 17.51
N ARG A 259 -1.14 -9.27 17.66
CA ARG A 259 0.11 -9.90 17.16
C ARG A 259 0.40 -11.25 17.82
N ARG A 260 0.01 -11.44 19.08
CA ARG A 260 0.21 -12.70 19.80
C ARG A 260 -0.79 -13.76 19.35
N LEU A 261 -2.06 -13.38 19.18
CA LEU A 261 -3.08 -14.25 18.60
C LEU A 261 -2.64 -14.80 17.24
N HIS A 262 -2.19 -13.89 16.37
CA HIS A 262 -1.75 -14.25 15.03
C HIS A 262 -0.52 -15.17 15.02
N ARG A 263 0.52 -14.85 15.81
CA ARG A 263 1.75 -15.67 15.86
C ARG A 263 1.51 -17.10 16.32
N ASN A 264 0.53 -17.31 17.19
CA ASN A 264 0.25 -18.64 17.72
C ASN A 264 -0.68 -19.46 16.82
N ASN A 265 -1.14 -18.88 15.69
CA ASN A 265 -2.25 -19.42 14.89
C ASN A 265 -3.47 -19.81 15.75
N ARG A 266 -3.61 -19.16 16.92
CA ARG A 266 -4.70 -19.41 17.86
C ARG A 266 -5.71 -18.31 17.65
N TRP A 267 -6.70 -18.65 16.85
CA TRP A 267 -7.91 -17.86 16.70
C TRP A 267 -8.72 -18.03 17.99
N THR A 268 -8.70 -17.02 18.84
CA THR A 268 -9.45 -17.06 20.10
C THR A 268 -10.90 -16.71 19.85
N TRP A 269 -11.59 -17.59 19.13
CA TRP A 269 -13.05 -17.67 19.23
C TRP A 269 -13.46 -18.30 20.57
N ASP A 270 -12.54 -19.02 21.22
CA ASP A 270 -12.71 -19.50 22.60
C ASP A 270 -12.36 -18.40 23.61
N ASN A 271 -13.37 -18.03 24.41
CA ASN A 271 -13.25 -17.08 25.50
C ASN A 271 -12.16 -17.48 26.50
N LYS A 272 -11.93 -18.78 26.74
CA LYS A 272 -10.91 -19.26 27.68
C LYS A 272 -9.50 -18.87 27.23
N ASP A 273 -9.20 -19.02 25.94
CA ASP A 273 -7.88 -18.67 25.41
C ASP A 273 -7.68 -17.15 25.40
N ALA A 274 -8.70 -16.36 25.06
CA ALA A 274 -8.63 -14.90 25.13
C ALA A 274 -8.36 -14.41 26.56
N ILE A 275 -9.06 -14.96 27.56
CA ILE A 275 -8.81 -14.69 28.99
C ILE A 275 -7.37 -15.05 29.36
N LYS A 276 -6.90 -16.25 28.98
CA LYS A 276 -5.53 -16.71 29.27
C LYS A 276 -4.48 -15.75 28.69
N GLN A 277 -4.70 -15.23 27.47
CA GLN A 277 -3.80 -14.27 26.84
C GLN A 277 -3.83 -12.90 27.52
N ALA A 278 -5.00 -12.43 27.97
CA ALA A 278 -5.14 -11.20 28.75
C ALA A 278 -4.38 -11.31 30.08
N VAL A 279 -4.52 -12.44 30.78
CA VAL A 279 -3.81 -12.71 32.04
C VAL A 279 -2.31 -12.74 31.83
N ALA A 280 -1.84 -13.36 30.75
CA ALA A 280 -0.44 -13.33 30.36
C ALA A 280 0.10 -11.92 29.99
N LYS A 281 -0.76 -10.89 29.98
CA LYS A 281 -0.43 -9.47 29.81
C LYS A 281 -0.68 -8.63 31.07
N GLY A 282 -0.78 -9.30 32.22
CA GLY A 282 -0.91 -8.65 33.52
C GLY A 282 -2.32 -8.11 33.80
N MET A 283 -3.34 -8.57 33.09
CA MET A 283 -4.73 -8.37 33.52
C MET A 283 -5.07 -9.44 34.56
N ASP A 284 -5.78 -9.10 35.63
CA ASP A 284 -6.24 -10.13 36.54
C ASP A 284 -7.35 -10.97 35.88
N LYS A 285 -7.42 -12.25 36.23
CA LYS A 285 -8.35 -13.21 35.60
C LYS A 285 -9.81 -12.81 35.79
N LYS A 286 -10.19 -12.31 36.96
CA LYS A 286 -11.58 -11.92 37.26
C LYS A 286 -12.01 -10.72 36.40
N THR A 287 -11.14 -9.73 36.23
CA THR A 287 -11.36 -8.60 35.33
C THR A 287 -11.46 -9.07 33.88
N ALA A 288 -10.58 -9.97 33.42
CA ALA A 288 -10.64 -10.50 32.07
C ALA A 288 -11.97 -11.25 31.80
N GLU A 289 -12.43 -12.04 32.77
CA GLU A 289 -13.73 -12.73 32.73
C GLU A 289 -14.91 -11.74 32.77
N SER A 290 -14.81 -10.64 33.53
CA SER A 290 -15.88 -9.66 33.63
C SER A 290 -16.08 -8.87 32.33
N LEU A 291 -15.05 -8.71 31.49
CA LEU A 291 -15.16 -8.01 30.20
C LEU A 291 -16.21 -8.64 29.27
N TYR A 292 -16.40 -9.97 29.37
CA TYR A 292 -17.43 -10.68 28.59
C TYR A 292 -18.86 -10.44 29.07
N LYS A 293 -19.04 -9.89 30.27
CA LYS A 293 -20.34 -9.70 30.92
C LYS A 293 -20.69 -8.23 31.07
N ASP A 294 -19.85 -7.33 30.55
CA ASP A 294 -20.04 -5.89 30.67
C ASP A 294 -21.29 -5.46 29.86
N LYS A 295 -22.35 -5.09 30.57
CA LYS A 295 -23.63 -4.70 29.97
C LYS A 295 -23.52 -3.36 29.23
N GLU A 296 -22.66 -2.46 29.70
CA GLU A 296 -22.44 -1.16 29.05
C GLU A 296 -21.71 -1.35 27.72
N ALA A 297 -20.66 -2.18 27.71
CA ALA A 297 -19.94 -2.52 26.48
C ALA A 297 -20.88 -3.16 25.43
N HIS A 298 -21.77 -4.08 25.85
CA HIS A 298 -22.77 -4.65 24.94
C HIS A 298 -23.74 -3.60 24.39
N ALA A 299 -24.16 -2.63 25.20
CA ALA A 299 -25.05 -1.56 24.75
C ALA A 299 -24.36 -0.66 23.71
N VAL A 300 -23.08 -0.32 23.93
CA VAL A 300 -22.28 0.45 22.96
C VAL A 300 -22.06 -0.34 21.67
N LEU A 301 -21.75 -1.63 21.75
CA LEU A 301 -21.58 -2.47 20.56
C LEU A 301 -22.86 -2.61 19.73
N LYS A 302 -24.04 -2.67 20.36
CA LYS A 302 -25.32 -2.60 19.63
C LYS A 302 -25.48 -1.30 18.87
N LYS A 303 -25.06 -0.18 19.45
CA LYS A 303 -25.08 1.13 18.77
C LYS A 303 -24.07 1.19 17.63
N ILE A 304 -22.85 0.69 17.84
CA ILE A 304 -21.83 0.55 16.78
C ILE A 304 -22.42 -0.27 15.62
N PHE A 305 -23.05 -1.41 15.90
CA PHE A 305 -23.66 -2.25 14.87
C PHE A 305 -24.77 -1.51 14.10
N LYS A 306 -25.66 -0.80 14.79
CA LYS A 306 -26.71 0.02 14.14
C LYS A 306 -26.14 1.15 13.28
N VAL A 307 -25.05 1.77 13.71
CA VAL A 307 -24.35 2.80 12.92
C VAL A 307 -23.68 2.16 11.72
N ASN A 308 -23.09 0.98 11.86
CA ASN A 308 -22.52 0.20 10.77
C ASN A 308 -23.59 -0.10 9.69
N GLU A 309 -24.80 -0.50 10.09
CA GLU A 309 -25.95 -0.67 9.18
C GLU A 309 -26.38 0.66 8.53
N THR A 310 -26.42 1.74 9.31
CA THR A 310 -26.82 3.07 8.81
C THR A 310 -25.84 3.62 7.77
N LEU A 311 -24.55 3.30 7.93
CA LEU A 311 -23.47 3.64 7.01
C LEU A 311 -23.34 2.64 5.85
N ASP A 312 -24.15 1.59 5.84
CA ASP A 312 -24.08 0.50 4.85
C ASP A 312 -22.66 -0.06 4.70
N LEU A 313 -21.99 -0.30 5.84
CA LEU A 313 -20.63 -0.80 5.85
C LEU A 313 -20.62 -2.33 5.72
N PRO A 314 -19.71 -2.89 4.90
CA PRO A 314 -19.58 -4.34 4.75
C PRO A 314 -19.23 -5.02 6.08
N GLN A 315 -20.03 -6.03 6.46
CA GLN A 315 -19.90 -6.76 7.74
C GLN A 315 -18.65 -7.64 7.85
N ASN A 316 -17.90 -7.84 6.77
CA ASN A 316 -16.69 -8.65 6.72
C ASN A 316 -15.45 -7.82 6.33
N GLU A 317 -15.61 -6.51 6.12
CA GLU A 317 -14.54 -5.63 5.70
C GLU A 317 -14.32 -4.45 6.64
N SER A 318 -13.08 -3.97 6.70
CA SER A 318 -12.80 -2.72 7.39
C SER A 318 -13.17 -1.55 6.49
N SER A 319 -13.71 -0.49 7.07
CA SER A 319 -14.10 0.71 6.35
C SER A 319 -13.55 1.95 7.05
N LEU A 320 -13.34 3.03 6.31
CA LEU A 320 -12.82 4.28 6.85
C LEU A 320 -13.82 5.40 6.58
N VAL A 321 -14.09 6.21 7.59
CA VAL A 321 -14.69 7.53 7.40
C VAL A 321 -13.57 8.54 7.51
N ILE A 322 -13.38 9.33 6.46
CA ILE A 322 -12.36 10.38 6.44
C ILE A 322 -13.09 11.71 6.21
N ASN A 323 -13.13 12.53 7.26
CA ASN A 323 -13.99 13.71 7.33
C ASN A 323 -15.46 13.37 7.02
N ASP A 324 -15.95 13.79 5.85
CA ASP A 324 -17.34 13.66 5.42
C ASP A 324 -17.57 12.54 4.39
N TYR A 325 -16.59 11.66 4.17
CA TYR A 325 -16.68 10.57 3.19
C TYR A 325 -16.50 9.21 3.84
N VAL A 326 -17.35 8.26 3.46
CA VAL A 326 -17.21 6.84 3.77
C VAL A 326 -16.50 6.16 2.63
N TYR A 327 -15.46 5.41 2.95
CA TYR A 327 -14.75 4.55 2.04
C TYR A 327 -14.92 3.11 2.50
N LYS A 328 -15.67 2.34 1.71
CA LYS A 328 -16.02 0.96 2.03
C LYS A 328 -14.93 0.00 1.60
N GLY A 329 -14.64 -0.95 2.47
CA GLY A 329 -13.84 -2.11 2.11
C GLY A 329 -12.33 -1.91 2.07
N TYR A 330 -11.64 -3.01 1.79
CA TYR A 330 -10.20 -3.09 2.03
C TYR A 330 -9.31 -2.37 1.02
N GLN A 331 -9.83 -2.05 -0.17
CA GLN A 331 -9.03 -1.32 -1.17
C GLN A 331 -8.58 0.05 -0.67
N VAL A 332 -9.30 0.60 0.29
CA VAL A 332 -8.98 1.87 0.95
C VAL A 332 -7.71 1.74 1.79
N ILE A 333 -7.51 0.60 2.46
CA ILE A 333 -6.37 0.36 3.34
C ILE A 333 -5.06 0.32 2.55
N SER A 334 -5.02 -0.44 1.46
CA SER A 334 -3.82 -0.53 0.61
C SER A 334 -3.53 0.80 -0.09
N ARG A 335 -4.57 1.60 -0.33
CA ARG A 335 -4.46 2.93 -0.93
C ARG A 335 -4.31 4.05 0.08
N PHE A 336 -4.37 3.77 1.38
CA PHE A 336 -4.40 4.78 2.44
C PHE A 336 -3.22 5.77 2.37
N PRO A 337 -1.96 5.34 2.15
CA PRO A 337 -0.84 6.26 1.91
C PRO A 337 -1.06 7.25 0.77
N TYR A 338 -1.77 6.84 -0.29
CA TYR A 338 -2.08 7.72 -1.42
C TYR A 338 -3.21 8.70 -1.08
N ILE A 339 -4.15 8.32 -0.23
CA ILE A 339 -5.16 9.25 0.32
C ILE A 339 -4.44 10.38 1.05
N LEU A 340 -3.48 10.00 1.90
CA LEU A 340 -2.71 10.94 2.70
C LEU A 340 -1.90 11.91 1.85
N GLU A 341 -1.25 11.40 0.80
CA GLU A 341 -0.45 12.23 -0.09
C GLU A 341 -1.31 13.15 -0.96
N ASN A 342 -2.36 12.62 -1.59
CA ASN A 342 -3.14 13.37 -2.58
C ASN A 342 -4.19 14.29 -1.97
N GLU A 343 -4.88 13.86 -0.91
CA GLU A 343 -5.90 14.70 -0.27
C GLU A 343 -5.29 15.68 0.73
N PHE A 344 -4.21 15.28 1.41
CA PHE A 344 -3.69 16.01 2.56
C PHE A 344 -2.30 16.60 2.34
N GLY A 345 -1.67 16.34 1.18
CA GLY A 345 -0.35 16.87 0.84
C GLY A 345 0.77 16.29 1.70
N LEU A 346 0.55 15.12 2.30
CA LEU A 346 1.51 14.48 3.21
C LEU A 346 2.41 13.54 2.43
N LYS A 347 3.64 13.97 2.20
CA LYS A 347 4.66 13.13 1.58
C LYS A 347 5.00 11.97 2.52
N LYS A 348 5.18 10.78 1.93
CA LYS A 348 5.59 9.54 2.61
C LYS A 348 6.83 9.67 3.46
#